data_AF-A0A7T8GQY2-F1
#
_entry.id   AF-A0A7T8GQY2-F1
#
_cell.length_a   1.000
_cell.length_b   1.000
_cell.length_c   1.000
_cell.angle_alpha   90.00
_cell.angle_beta   90.00
_cell.angle_gamma   90.00
#
_symmetry.space_group_name_H-M   'P 1'
#
loop_
_entity.id
_entity.type
_entity.pdbx_description
1 polymer ?
#
loop_
_entity_poly.entity_id
_entity_poly.type
_entity_poly.pdbx_seq_one_letter_code
_entity_poly.pdbx_strand_id
1 'polypeptide(L)'
;MVSVVAKDFVNFVKTNIDKELAPYDEDWFNIRCASVAEHINIRSSVGVNTVRKIYDVRNGSCSSHCSRGSGTVARRALQILEELKLVTKDDMDAEIWTALPLNQESQI
;
A
#
# COMPACT_ATOMS: atom_id res chain seq x y z
N MET A 1 2.34 20.64 -10.20
CA MET A 1 3.07 20.32 -8.96
C MET A 1 2.14 19.49 -8.09
N VAL A 2 2.21 18.17 -8.19
CA VAL A 2 1.28 17.24 -7.53
C VAL A 2 1.94 16.76 -6.24
N SER A 3 1.69 17.45 -5.11
CA SER A 3 2.10 16.97 -3.78
C SER A 3 0.89 16.32 -3.09
N VAL A 4 0.54 15.10 -3.49
CA VAL A 4 -0.59 14.35 -2.91
C VAL A 4 -0.17 13.53 -1.67
N VAL A 5 1.10 13.62 -1.25
CA VAL A 5 1.57 12.91 -0.06
C VAL A 5 1.85 13.90 1.05
N ALA A 6 1.10 13.78 2.15
CA ALA A 6 1.37 14.49 3.40
C ALA A 6 2.78 14.12 3.89
N LYS A 7 3.76 14.93 3.48
CA LYS A 7 5.20 14.75 3.74
C LYS A 7 5.51 14.56 5.23
N ASP A 8 4.68 15.13 6.10
CA ASP A 8 4.81 15.00 7.55
C ASP A 8 4.69 13.55 8.02
N PHE A 9 3.71 12.78 7.53
CA PHE A 9 3.53 11.39 7.97
C PHE A 9 4.69 10.48 7.53
N VAL A 10 5.18 10.67 6.31
CA VAL A 10 6.18 9.80 5.69
C VAL A 10 7.55 9.91 6.37
N ASN A 11 7.87 11.09 6.91
CA ASN A 11 9.17 11.37 7.53
C ASN A 11 9.30 10.81 8.97
N PHE A 12 8.19 10.63 9.69
CA PHE A 12 8.23 10.19 11.09
C PHE A 12 8.00 8.70 11.30
N VAL A 13 7.58 7.97 10.25
CA VAL A 13 7.02 6.62 10.40
C VAL A 13 7.99 5.54 9.94
N LYS A 14 8.13 4.50 10.77
CA LYS A 14 8.77 3.25 10.38
C LYS A 14 7.81 2.33 9.60
N THR A 15 8.38 1.55 8.70
CA THR A 15 7.60 0.72 7.76
C THR A 15 6.96 -0.51 8.41
N ASN A 16 7.55 -1.06 9.46
CA ASN A 16 7.07 -2.21 10.21
C ASN A 16 7.50 -2.07 11.68
N ILE A 17 6.84 -2.77 12.61
CA ILE A 17 7.18 -2.78 14.03
C ILE A 17 8.59 -3.31 14.29
N ASP A 18 9.02 -4.32 13.53
CA ASP A 18 10.35 -4.95 13.62
C ASP A 18 11.49 -4.11 13.04
N LYS A 19 11.19 -2.98 12.42
CA LYS A 19 12.23 -2.10 11.88
C LYS A 19 12.65 -1.11 12.96
N GLU A 20 13.95 -1.07 13.22
CA GLU A 20 14.56 -0.13 14.17
C GLU A 20 14.75 1.27 13.56
N LEU A 21 14.99 1.33 12.24
CA LEU A 21 15.30 2.55 11.53
C LEU A 21 14.23 2.91 10.50
N ALA A 22 14.11 4.21 10.23
CA ALA A 22 13.32 4.72 9.11
C ALA A 22 13.96 4.33 7.77
N PRO A 23 13.18 4.26 6.68
CA PRO A 23 13.71 4.09 5.33
C PRO A 23 14.71 5.20 4.95
N TYR A 24 15.76 4.84 4.22
CA TYR A 24 16.79 5.78 3.78
C TYR A 24 16.35 6.68 2.61
N ASP A 25 15.49 6.17 1.74
CA ASP A 25 14.99 6.87 0.56
C ASP A 25 13.83 7.79 0.96
N GLU A 26 13.83 9.05 0.53
CA GLU A 26 12.74 10.00 0.76
C GLU A 26 11.46 9.60 0.01
N ASP A 27 11.60 8.94 -1.15
CA ASP A 27 10.49 8.53 -2.02
C ASP A 27 9.99 7.11 -1.73
N TRP A 28 10.38 6.52 -0.60
CA TRP A 28 10.02 5.16 -0.22
C TRP A 28 8.51 4.89 -0.25
N PHE A 29 7.70 5.89 0.10
CA PHE A 29 6.25 5.78 0.14
C PHE A 29 5.64 5.74 -1.27
N ASN A 30 6.19 6.51 -2.22
CA ASN A 30 5.76 6.50 -3.61
C ASN A 30 6.04 5.14 -4.26
N ILE A 31 7.23 4.59 -4.01
CA ILE A 31 7.62 3.25 -4.48
C ILE A 31 6.66 2.18 -3.91
N ARG A 32 6.31 2.30 -2.63
CA ARG A 32 5.34 1.39 -2.01
C ARG A 32 3.95 1.50 -2.63
N CYS A 33 3.46 2.72 -2.89
CA CYS A 33 2.18 2.92 -3.57
C CYS A 33 2.16 2.28 -4.96
N ALA A 34 3.24 2.44 -5.74
CA ALA A 34 3.36 1.80 -7.06
C ALA A 34 3.33 0.27 -6.97
N SER A 35 4.07 -0.32 -6.02
CA SER A 35 4.06 -1.77 -5.80
C SER A 35 2.69 -2.29 -5.34
N VAL A 36 1.99 -1.55 -4.47
CA VAL A 36 0.61 -1.90 -4.06
C VAL A 36 -0.35 -1.84 -5.25
N ALA A 37 -0.26 -0.82 -6.10
CA ALA A 37 -1.09 -0.71 -7.29
C ALA A 37 -0.88 -1.90 -8.25
N GLU A 38 0.37 -2.32 -8.47
CA GLU A 38 0.68 -3.48 -9.32
C GLU A 38 0.15 -4.79 -8.71
N HIS A 39 0.27 -4.94 -7.39
CA HIS A 39 -0.30 -6.10 -6.69
C HIS A 39 -1.83 -6.18 -6.84
N ILE A 40 -2.52 -5.05 -6.79
CA ILE A 40 -3.97 -4.97 -6.99
C ILE A 40 -4.33 -5.33 -8.43
N ASN A 41 -3.57 -4.84 -9.40
CA ASN A 41 -3.77 -5.16 -10.81
C ASN A 41 -3.69 -6.67 -11.09
N ILE A 42 -2.73 -7.37 -10.49
CA ILE A 42 -2.54 -8.82 -10.71
C ILE A 42 -3.59 -9.68 -9.99
N ARG A 43 -3.98 -9.33 -8.75
CA ARG A 43 -4.83 -10.20 -7.91
C ARG A 43 -6.29 -9.78 -7.82
N SER A 44 -6.67 -8.70 -8.50
CA SER A 44 -8.02 -8.11 -8.64
C SER A 44 -8.74 -7.72 -7.35
N SER A 45 -8.59 -8.44 -6.24
CA SER A 45 -9.18 -8.12 -4.93
C SER A 45 -8.10 -8.13 -3.83
N VAL A 46 -7.90 -6.99 -3.18
CA VAL A 46 -6.89 -6.84 -2.12
C VAL A 46 -7.46 -6.08 -0.94
N GLY A 47 -7.34 -6.65 0.26
CA GLY A 47 -7.66 -5.96 1.50
C GLY A 47 -6.42 -5.43 2.23
N VAL A 48 -6.65 -4.58 3.23
CA VAL A 48 -5.57 -3.98 4.05
C VAL A 48 -4.70 -5.06 4.72
N ASN A 49 -5.31 -6.15 5.17
CA ASN A 49 -4.57 -7.25 5.82
C ASN A 49 -3.70 -8.05 4.82
N THR A 50 -4.14 -8.15 3.56
CA THR A 50 -3.34 -8.75 2.49
C THR A 50 -2.12 -7.90 2.20
N VAL A 51 -2.26 -6.58 2.10
CA VAL A 51 -1.12 -5.65 1.95
C VAL A 51 -0.15 -5.78 3.13
N ARG A 52 -0.66 -5.84 4.37
CA ARG A 52 0.18 -6.06 5.56
C ARG A 52 0.95 -7.38 5.52
N LYS A 53 0.40 -8.42 4.90
CA LYS A 53 1.04 -9.73 4.74
C LYS A 53 2.09 -9.73 3.63
N ILE A 54 1.88 -8.99 2.56
CA ILE A 54 2.87 -8.83 1.48
C ILE A 54 4.15 -8.17 1.99
N TYR A 55 4.01 -7.15 2.85
CA TYR A 55 5.12 -6.42 3.45
C TYR A 55 5.49 -6.91 4.85
N ASP A 56 5.36 -8.22 5.10
CA ASP A 56 5.81 -8.81 6.35
C ASP A 56 7.35 -8.88 6.42
N VAL A 57 7.87 -9.01 7.64
CA VAL A 57 9.30 -9.08 7.90
C VAL A 57 9.57 -10.31 8.74
N ARG A 58 10.65 -11.04 8.42
CA ARG A 58 11.09 -12.23 9.16
C ARG A 58 12.18 -11.84 10.17
N ASN A 59 12.17 -12.49 11.33
CA ASN A 59 13.17 -12.30 12.39
C ASN A 59 14.50 -13.01 12.11
N GLY A 60 15.19 -12.59 11.05
CA GLY A 60 16.54 -13.05 10.72
C GLY A 60 16.69 -14.58 10.74
N SER A 61 17.67 -15.08 11.49
CA SER A 61 17.98 -16.52 11.60
C SER A 61 17.18 -17.25 12.68
N CYS A 62 16.39 -16.57 13.51
CA CYS A 62 15.56 -17.20 14.54
C CYS A 62 14.17 -17.57 13.99
N SER A 63 13.72 -18.80 14.20
CA SER A 63 12.55 -19.34 13.48
C SER A 63 11.17 -18.93 14.04
N SER A 64 10.24 -18.80 13.09
CA SER A 64 8.75 -18.88 13.13
C SER A 64 7.90 -17.62 13.25
N HIS A 65 8.43 -16.46 13.66
CA HIS A 65 7.61 -15.25 13.78
C HIS A 65 7.92 -14.25 12.66
N CYS A 66 6.91 -14.01 11.82
CA CYS A 66 6.89 -12.88 10.89
C CYS A 66 6.02 -11.78 11.49
N SER A 67 6.51 -10.54 11.59
CA SER A 67 5.64 -9.43 11.96
C SER A 67 5.04 -8.79 10.72
N ARG A 68 3.73 -8.56 10.82
CA ARG A 68 2.95 -7.92 9.76
C ARG A 68 3.40 -6.47 9.54
N GLY A 69 3.34 -6.02 8.29
CA GLY A 69 3.59 -4.63 7.93
C GLY A 69 2.67 -3.65 8.65
N SER A 70 3.11 -2.38 8.74
CA SER A 70 2.32 -1.32 9.38
C SER A 70 0.99 -1.09 8.63
N GLY A 71 -0.13 -1.18 9.34
CA GLY A 71 -1.42 -0.93 8.71
C GLY A 71 -1.78 0.51 8.50
N THR A 72 -1.22 1.43 9.27
CA THR A 72 -1.42 2.86 9.01
C THR A 72 -0.84 3.20 7.65
N VAL A 73 0.36 2.67 7.34
CA VAL A 73 1.01 2.84 6.03
C VAL A 73 0.20 2.17 4.93
N ALA A 74 -0.25 0.92 5.13
CA ALA A 74 -1.06 0.22 4.13
C ALA A 74 -2.39 0.93 3.82
N ARG A 75 -3.10 1.42 4.84
CA ARG A 75 -4.37 2.14 4.66
C ARG A 75 -4.17 3.47 3.96
N ARG A 76 -3.13 4.23 4.32
CA ARG A 76 -2.82 5.51 3.68
C ARG A 76 -2.45 5.34 2.21
N ALA A 77 -1.69 4.29 1.87
CA ALA A 77 -1.39 3.98 0.49
C ALA A 77 -2.66 3.71 -0.34
N LEU A 78 -3.58 2.92 0.21
CA LEU A 78 -4.85 2.63 -0.47
C LEU A 78 -5.76 3.86 -0.59
N GLN A 79 -5.83 4.71 0.43
CA GLN A 79 -6.57 5.98 0.37
C GLN A 79 -6.02 6.92 -0.70
N ILE A 80 -4.70 7.02 -0.83
CA ILE A 80 -4.08 7.86 -1.87
C ILE A 80 -4.35 7.27 -3.27
N LEU A 81 -4.32 5.94 -3.41
CA LEU A 81 -4.68 5.28 -4.67
C LEU A 81 -6.18 5.45 -5.03
N GLU A 82 -7.05 5.56 -4.01
CA GLU A 82 -8.47 5.91 -4.15
C GLU A 82 -8.64 7.34 -4.69
N GLU A 83 -7.93 8.30 -4.09
CA GLU A 83 -7.95 9.71 -4.51
C GLU A 83 -7.44 9.88 -5.95
N LEU A 84 -6.46 9.07 -6.34
CA LEU A 84 -5.93 9.00 -7.71
C LEU A 84 -6.84 8.24 -8.68
N LYS A 85 -7.99 7.71 -8.22
CA LYS A 85 -8.96 6.95 -9.02
C LYS A 85 -8.36 5.76 -9.76
N LEU A 86 -7.36 5.11 -9.19
CA LEU A 86 -6.80 3.87 -9.72
C LEU A 86 -7.49 2.63 -9.15
N VAL A 87 -8.10 2.80 -7.98
CA VAL A 87 -8.64 1.69 -7.18
C VAL A 87 -9.99 2.12 -6.60
N THR A 88 -10.97 1.23 -6.66
CA THR A 88 -12.30 1.41 -6.04
C THR A 88 -12.45 0.55 -4.81
N LYS A 89 -13.21 1.05 -3.83
CA LYS A 89 -13.77 0.19 -2.78
C LYS A 89 -15.03 -0.45 -3.31
N ASP A 90 -15.20 -1.74 -3.01
CA ASP A 90 -16.47 -2.40 -3.27
C ASP A 90 -17.50 -1.97 -2.22
N ASP A 91 -18.71 -1.61 -2.65
CA ASP A 91 -19.78 -1.13 -1.77
C ASP A 91 -20.29 -2.20 -0.78
N MET A 92 -20.08 -3.48 -1.10
CA MET A 92 -20.51 -4.62 -0.28
C MET A 92 -19.51 -4.95 0.83
N ASP A 93 -18.21 -4.89 0.51
CA ASP A 93 -17.11 -5.21 1.41
C ASP A 93 -16.12 -4.05 1.42
N ALA A 94 -16.37 -3.05 2.28
CA ALA A 94 -15.57 -1.83 2.38
C ALA A 94 -14.08 -2.04 2.73
N GLU A 95 -13.68 -3.29 3.00
CA GLU A 95 -12.29 -3.69 3.24
C GLU A 95 -11.56 -4.19 1.98
N ILE A 96 -12.27 -4.40 0.87
CA ILE A 96 -11.73 -4.92 -0.39
C ILE A 96 -11.58 -3.79 -1.39
N TRP A 97 -10.43 -3.80 -2.06
CA TRP A 97 -10.04 -2.85 -3.07
C TRP A 97 -9.86 -3.55 -4.40
N THR A 98 -10.50 -3.02 -5.43
CA THR A 98 -10.51 -3.57 -6.79
C THR A 98 -9.84 -2.60 -7.76
N ALA A 99 -9.07 -3.14 -8.72
CA ALA A 99 -8.48 -2.34 -9.79
C ALA A 99 -9.59 -1.83 -10.71
N LEU A 100 -9.57 -0.54 -11.03
CA LEU A 100 -10.41 -0.04 -12.12
C LEU A 100 -9.86 -0.57 -13.46
N PRO A 101 -10.72 -1.04 -14.39
CA PRO A 101 -10.27 -1.48 -15.70
C PRO A 101 -9.63 -0.29 -16.44
N LEU A 102 -8.33 -0.40 -16.74
CA LEU A 102 -7.53 0.62 -17.43
C LEU A 102 -7.93 0.86 -18.90
N ASN A 103 -9.10 0.40 -19.35
CA ASN A 103 -9.58 0.58 -20.71
C ASN A 103 -11.06 0.98 -20.75
N GLN A 104 -11.32 2.30 -20.66
CA GLN A 104 -12.54 2.91 -21.21
C GLN A 104 -12.27 4.26 -21.93
N GLU A 105 -11.03 4.55 -22.34
CA GLU A 105 -10.72 5.69 -23.22
C GLU A 105 -10.47 5.23 -24.67
N SER A 106 -11.47 4.61 -25.29
CA SER A 106 -11.56 4.53 -26.76
C SER A 106 -13.02 4.28 -27.23
N GLN A 107 -13.94 5.11 -26.72
CA GLN A 107 -15.27 5.30 -27.31
C GLN A 107 -15.49 6.81 -27.50
N ILE A 108 -14.74 7.39 -28.43
CA ILE A 108 -15.17 8.46 -29.34
C ILE A 108 -14.61 8.10 -30.71
#